data_AF-A0A7S1W491-F1
#
_entry.id   AF-A0A7S1W491-F1
#
_cell.length_a   1.000
_cell.length_b   1.000
_cell.length_c   1.000
_cell.angle_alpha   90.00
_cell.angle_beta   90.00
_cell.angle_gamma   90.00
#
_symmetry.space_group_name_H-M   'P 1'
#
loop_
_entity.id
_entity.type
_entity.pdbx_description
1 polymer ?
#
loop_
_entity_poly.entity_id
_entity_poly.type
_entity_poly.pdbx_seq_one_letter_code
_entity_poly.pdbx_strand_id
1 'polypeptide(L)'
;AGGHRPGVVTFNAVIGACEKARRWDLALAVLRGLRGESLQPDTISYNSAISACSWGQQWEIALALLFEAQMSHLRMDEISYAAAISACEKVHRWELALGLLRHMRSRRLAPDG
;
A
#
# COMPACT_ATOMS: atom_id res chain seq x y z
N ALA A 1 -18.51 -29.26 -7.03
CA ALA A 1 -18.29 -28.08 -6.17
C ALA A 1 -17.72 -26.97 -7.04
N GLY A 2 -18.48 -25.90 -7.30
CA GLY A 2 -18.03 -24.81 -8.16
C GLY A 2 -17.00 -23.95 -7.44
N GLY A 3 -15.71 -24.21 -7.66
CA GLY A 3 -14.64 -23.38 -7.13
C GLY A 3 -14.78 -21.96 -7.69
N HIS A 4 -15.24 -21.02 -6.86
CA HIS A 4 -15.28 -19.62 -7.25
C HIS A 4 -13.84 -19.12 -7.30
N ARG A 5 -13.38 -18.68 -8.48
CA ARG A 5 -12.06 -18.07 -8.61
C ARG A 5 -12.00 -16.85 -7.67
N PRO A 6 -11.02 -16.78 -6.75
CA PRO A 6 -10.87 -15.64 -5.87
C PRO A 6 -10.67 -14.36 -6.70
N GLY A 7 -11.49 -13.34 -6.44
CA GLY A 7 -11.36 -12.03 -7.10
C GLY A 7 -10.53 -11.06 -6.26
N VAL A 8 -10.31 -9.86 -6.79
CA VAL A 8 -9.57 -8.78 -6.09
C VAL A 8 -10.11 -8.53 -4.67
N VAL A 9 -11.44 -8.58 -4.50
CA VAL A 9 -12.08 -8.43 -3.18
C VAL A 9 -11.63 -9.50 -2.18
N THR A 10 -11.50 -10.76 -2.62
CA THR A 10 -11.04 -11.86 -1.75
C THR A 10 -9.59 -11.65 -1.34
N PHE A 11 -8.73 -11.29 -2.29
CA PHE A 11 -7.34 -10.96 -2.00
C PHE A 11 -7.22 -9.75 -1.06
N ASN A 12 -7.99 -8.69 -1.27
CA ASN A 12 -8.03 -7.51 -0.38
C ASN A 12 -8.38 -7.89 1.05
N ALA A 13 -9.36 -8.79 1.23
CA ALA A 13 -9.72 -9.28 2.56
C ALA A 13 -8.54 -10.03 3.23
N VAL A 14 -7.80 -10.83 2.46
CA VAL A 14 -6.62 -11.54 2.97
C VAL A 14 -5.49 -10.56 3.30
N ILE A 15 -5.19 -9.59 2.43
CA ILE A 15 -4.15 -8.57 2.69
C ILE A 15 -4.52 -7.74 3.94
N GLY A 16 -5.79 -7.35 4.09
CA GLY A 16 -6.27 -6.64 5.28
C GLY A 16 -6.19 -7.49 6.56
N ALA A 17 -6.37 -8.81 6.46
CA ALA A 17 -6.12 -9.70 7.60
C ALA A 17 -4.61 -9.77 7.93
N CYS A 18 -3.73 -9.83 6.93
CA CYS A 18 -2.28 -9.78 7.12
C CYS A 18 -1.83 -8.46 7.75
N GLU A 19 -2.42 -7.33 7.35
CA GLU A 19 -2.20 -6.02 7.96
C GLU A 19 -2.51 -6.03 9.46
N LYS A 20 -3.71 -6.50 9.84
CA LYS A 20 -4.12 -6.60 11.25
C LYS A 20 -3.21 -7.54 12.04
N ALA A 21 -2.73 -8.60 11.39
CA ALA A 21 -1.76 -9.55 11.97
C ALA A 21 -0.31 -9.03 11.94
N ARG A 22 -0.05 -7.84 11.38
CA ARG A 22 1.29 -7.24 11.21
C ARG A 22 2.26 -8.11 10.42
N ARG A 23 1.73 -8.96 9.54
CA ARG A 23 2.48 -9.87 8.66
C ARG A 23 2.71 -9.21 7.30
N TRP A 24 3.65 -8.27 7.28
CA TRP A 24 4.06 -7.56 6.07
C TRP A 24 4.54 -8.51 4.97
N ASP A 25 5.26 -9.56 5.36
CA ASP A 25 5.76 -10.61 4.47
C ASP A 25 4.61 -11.34 3.75
N LEU A 26 3.57 -11.72 4.49
CA LEU A 26 2.39 -12.37 3.91
C LEU A 26 1.56 -11.39 3.08
N ALA A 27 1.40 -10.14 3.54
CA ALA A 27 0.68 -9.11 2.78
C ALA A 27 1.30 -8.92 1.38
N LEU A 28 2.64 -8.87 1.30
CA LEU A 28 3.37 -8.77 0.04
C LEU A 28 3.23 -10.04 -0.82
N ALA A 29 3.30 -11.23 -0.21
CA ALA A 29 3.14 -12.48 -0.92
C ALA A 29 1.74 -12.57 -1.57
N VAL A 30 0.71 -12.16 -0.84
CA VAL A 30 -0.69 -12.15 -1.32
C VAL A 30 -0.88 -11.10 -2.41
N LEU A 31 -0.31 -9.90 -2.26
CA LEU A 31 -0.33 -8.86 -3.30
C LEU A 31 0.34 -9.32 -4.61
N ARG A 32 1.47 -10.04 -4.50
CA ARG A 32 2.14 -10.66 -5.66
C ARG A 32 1.30 -11.78 -6.27
N GLY A 33 0.66 -12.60 -5.43
CA GLY A 33 -0.26 -13.65 -5.87
C GLY A 33 -1.43 -13.12 -6.67
N LEU A 34 -2.04 -12.01 -6.24
CA LEU A 34 -3.11 -11.31 -6.97
C LEU A 34 -2.65 -10.98 -8.41
N ARG A 35 -1.43 -10.46 -8.58
CA ARG A 35 -0.86 -10.16 -9.92
C ARG A 35 -0.59 -11.42 -10.73
N GLY A 36 -0.13 -12.49 -10.08
CA GLY A 36 0.09 -13.80 -10.71
C GLY A 36 -1.20 -14.39 -11.30
N GLU A 37 -2.34 -14.13 -10.67
CA GLU A 37 -3.67 -14.48 -11.17
C GLU A 37 -4.18 -13.52 -12.27
N SER A 38 -3.31 -12.63 -12.80
CA SER A 38 -3.65 -11.61 -13.79
C SER A 38 -4.75 -10.63 -13.34
N LEU A 39 -4.94 -10.51 -12.01
CA LEU A 39 -5.80 -9.50 -11.42
C LEU A 39 -5.01 -8.20 -11.21
N GLN A 40 -5.71 -7.07 -11.28
CA GLN A 40 -5.10 -5.76 -11.03
C GLN A 40 -5.30 -5.38 -9.56
N PRO A 41 -4.21 -5.14 -8.80
CA PRO A 41 -4.34 -4.61 -7.46
C PRO A 41 -4.91 -3.19 -7.52
N ASP A 42 -5.81 -2.88 -6.59
CA ASP A 42 -6.44 -1.58 -6.45
C ASP A 42 -5.83 -0.78 -5.29
N THR A 43 -6.32 0.44 -5.08
CA THR A 43 -5.88 1.31 -3.97
C THR A 43 -6.02 0.60 -2.61
N ILE A 44 -7.05 -0.23 -2.43
CA ILE A 44 -7.27 -0.98 -1.17
C ILE A 44 -6.18 -2.03 -0.97
N SER A 45 -5.82 -2.77 -2.03
CA SER A 45 -4.72 -3.74 -2.04
C SER A 45 -3.42 -3.11 -1.57
N TYR A 46 -3.06 -1.96 -2.17
CA TYR A 46 -1.83 -1.25 -1.84
C TYR A 46 -1.88 -0.61 -0.46
N ASN A 47 -2.99 0.03 -0.07
CA ASN A 47 -3.14 0.63 1.27
C ASN A 47 -2.87 -0.40 2.36
N SER A 48 -3.52 -1.56 2.26
CA SER A 48 -3.39 -2.62 3.26
C SER A 48 -1.96 -3.17 3.31
N ALA A 49 -1.30 -3.34 2.15
CA ALA A 49 0.08 -3.79 2.07
C ALA A 49 1.09 -2.76 2.62
N ILE A 50 0.91 -1.47 2.31
CA ILE A 50 1.74 -0.37 2.82
C ILE A 50 1.58 -0.26 4.35
N SER A 51 0.35 -0.34 4.86
CA SER A 51 0.08 -0.37 6.30
C SER A 51 0.76 -1.55 6.99
N ALA A 52 0.68 -2.75 6.40
CA ALA A 52 1.39 -3.91 6.93
C ALA A 52 2.91 -3.67 6.98
N CYS A 53 3.50 -3.12 5.90
CA CYS A 53 4.92 -2.75 5.84
C CYS A 53 5.29 -1.71 6.91
N SER A 54 4.42 -0.74 7.19
CA SER A 54 4.60 0.25 8.26
C SER A 54 4.70 -0.39 9.63
N TRP A 55 3.88 -1.41 9.93
CA TRP A 55 4.01 -2.18 11.18
C TRP A 55 5.28 -3.01 11.22
N GLY A 56 5.73 -3.52 10.07
CA GLY A 56 6.99 -4.25 9.92
C GLY A 56 8.25 -3.40 9.83
N GLN A 57 8.15 -2.07 9.96
CA GLN A 57 9.25 -1.12 9.77
C GLN A 57 9.95 -1.23 8.40
N GLN A 58 9.24 -1.75 7.39
CA GLN A 58 9.74 -1.93 6.03
C GLN A 58 9.50 -0.66 5.20
N TRP A 59 10.15 0.44 5.59
CA TRP A 59 9.93 1.75 4.99
C TRP A 59 10.29 1.79 3.49
N GLU A 60 11.36 1.11 3.06
CA GLU A 60 11.76 1.04 1.65
C GLU A 60 10.67 0.39 0.80
N ILE A 61 10.11 -0.72 1.30
CA ILE A 61 9.04 -1.44 0.61
C ILE A 61 7.75 -0.62 0.61
N ALA A 62 7.41 0.03 1.74
CA ALA A 62 6.25 0.90 1.84
C ALA A 62 6.29 2.04 0.81
N LEU A 63 7.46 2.67 0.64
CA LEU A 63 7.69 3.70 -0.38
C LEU A 63 7.60 3.13 -1.79
N ALA A 64 8.27 2.00 -2.05
CA ALA A 64 8.25 1.37 -3.36
C ALA A 64 6.83 1.03 -3.81
N LEU A 65 6.01 0.47 -2.91
CA LEU A 65 4.59 0.18 -3.17
C LEU A 65 3.78 1.45 -3.43
N LEU A 66 4.01 2.52 -2.68
CA LEU A 66 3.32 3.80 -2.89
C LEU A 66 3.63 4.36 -4.28
N PHE A 67 4.89 4.35 -4.70
CA PHE A 67 5.30 4.80 -6.02
C PHE A 67 4.82 3.87 -7.14
N GLU A 68 4.86 2.56 -6.94
CA GLU A 68 4.34 1.58 -7.89
C GLU A 68 2.85 1.77 -8.16
N ALA A 69 2.05 1.99 -7.11
CA ALA A 69 0.63 2.26 -7.26
C ALA A 69 0.38 3.55 -8.05
N GLN A 70 1.19 4.59 -7.81
CA GLN A 70 1.12 5.85 -8.56
C GLN A 70 1.51 5.68 -10.04
N MET A 71 2.54 4.88 -10.33
CA MET A 71 2.93 4.54 -11.71
C MET A 71 1.86 3.71 -12.41
N SER A 72 1.08 2.94 -11.66
CA SER A 72 -0.10 2.22 -12.15
C SER A 72 -1.35 3.12 -12.28
N HIS A 73 -1.16 4.44 -12.25
CA HIS A 73 -2.21 5.47 -12.31
C HIS A 73 -3.29 5.36 -11.22
N LEU A 74 -2.99 4.70 -10.09
CA LEU A 74 -3.89 4.66 -8.95
C LEU A 74 -3.84 5.97 -8.16
N ARG A 75 -5.03 6.47 -7.80
CA ARG A 75 -5.16 7.61 -6.89
C ARG A 75 -4.99 7.12 -5.46
N MET A 76 -3.76 7.27 -4.96
CA MET A 76 -3.43 7.00 -3.56
C MET A 76 -4.06 8.06 -2.66
N ASP A 77 -4.59 7.63 -1.53
CA ASP A 77 -5.34 8.46 -0.59
C ASP A 77 -4.49 8.83 0.63
N GLU A 78 -5.11 9.55 1.56
CA GLU A 78 -4.45 9.97 2.80
C GLU A 78 -3.94 8.78 3.62
N ILE A 79 -4.64 7.64 3.55
CA ILE A 79 -4.30 6.42 4.29
C ILE A 79 -2.99 5.84 3.76
N SER A 80 -2.81 5.75 2.44
CA SER A 80 -1.55 5.26 1.85
C SER A 80 -0.35 6.11 2.28
N TYR A 81 -0.50 7.43 2.22
CA TYR A 81 0.56 8.35 2.59
C TYR A 81 0.84 8.31 4.09
N ALA A 82 -0.19 8.31 4.94
CA ALA A 82 -0.03 8.22 6.39
C ALA A 82 0.71 6.93 6.80
N ALA A 83 0.38 5.79 6.16
CA ALA A 83 1.06 4.54 6.42
C ALA A 83 2.55 4.59 6.02
N ALA A 84 2.87 5.13 4.84
CA ALA A 84 4.25 5.28 4.37
C ALA A 84 5.06 6.28 5.22
N ILE A 85 4.45 7.39 5.63
CA ILE A 85 5.03 8.37 6.56
C ILE A 85 5.34 7.71 7.90
N SER A 86 4.37 7.00 8.47
CA SER A 86 4.54 6.27 9.73
C SER A 86 5.65 5.22 9.65
N ALA A 87 5.80 4.57 8.48
CA ALA A 87 6.90 3.62 8.27
C ALA A 87 8.27 4.32 8.35
N CYS A 88 8.40 5.51 7.77
CA CYS A 88 9.62 6.32 7.82
C CYS A 88 9.90 6.88 9.23
N GLU A 89 8.88 7.33 9.94
CA GLU A 89 9.00 7.85 11.31
C GLU A 89 9.52 6.79 12.28
N LYS A 90 9.01 5.56 12.18
CA LYS A 90 9.42 4.42 13.04
C LYS A 90 10.90 4.05 12.91
N VAL A 91 11.54 4.39 11.79
CA VAL A 91 12.97 4.17 11.55
C VAL A 91 13.80 5.46 11.59
N HIS A 92 13.23 6.54 12.14
CA HIS A 92 13.86 7.86 12.28
C HIS A 92 14.27 8.53 10.95
N ARG A 93 13.60 8.22 9.84
CA ARG A 93 13.81 8.84 8.53
C ARG A 93 12.83 9.99 8.30
N TRP A 94 12.92 11.00 9.16
CA TRP A 94 11.98 12.13 9.19
C TRP A 94 12.06 12.99 7.92
N GLU A 95 13.21 13.03 7.23
CA GLU A 95 13.37 13.77 5.98
C GLU A 95 12.49 13.18 4.87
N LEU A 96 12.41 11.84 4.80
CA LEU A 96 11.55 11.13 3.87
C LEU A 96 10.07 11.34 4.21
N ALA A 97 9.72 11.25 5.50
CA ALA A 97 8.38 11.56 5.99
C ALA A 97 7.93 12.98 5.59
N LEU A 98 8.80 13.97 5.78
CA LEU A 98 8.53 15.36 5.39
C LEU A 98 8.38 15.52 3.86
N GLY A 99 9.22 14.82 3.08
CA GLY A 99 9.13 14.77 1.63
C GLY A 99 7.78 14.23 1.15
N LEU A 100 7.34 13.10 1.71
CA LEU A 100 6.04 12.50 1.42
C LEU A 100 4.87 13.43 1.78
N LEU A 101 4.94 14.10 2.92
CA LEU A 101 3.89 15.00 3.38
C LEU A 101 3.78 16.24 2.48
N ARG A 102 4.91 16.78 1.99
CA ARG A 102 4.94 17.83 0.98
C ARG A 102 4.35 17.36 -0.36
N HIS A 103 4.70 16.15 -0.79
CA HIS A 103 4.16 15.54 -2.02
C HIS A 103 2.65 15.30 -1.96
N MET A 104 2.13 14.84 -0.81
CA MET A 104 0.68 14.71 -0.62
C MET A 104 -0.01 16.07 -0.70
N ARG A 105 0.55 17.11 -0.07
CA ARG A 105 -0.02 18.46 -0.09
C ARG A 105 -0.01 19.08 -1.49
N SER A 106 1.07 18.94 -2.26
CA SER A 106 1.11 19.46 -3.63
C SER A 106 0.06 18.80 -4.52
N ARG A 107 -0.18 17.48 -4.34
CA ARG A 107 -1.24 16.76 -5.06
C ARG A 107 -2.66 17.15 -4.63
N ARG A 108 -2.89 17.51 -3.37
CA ARG A 108 -4.20 18.04 -2.94
C ARG A 108 -4.48 19.44 -3.47
N LEU A 109 -3.43 20.24 -3.65
CA LEU A 109 -3.51 21.61 -4.13
C LEU A 109 -3.51 21.71 -5.65
N ALA A 110 -3.18 20.62 -6.36
CA ALA A 110 -3.39 20.54 -7.79
C ALA A 110 -4.90 20.55 -8.04
N PRO A 111 -5.45 21.52 -8.78
CA PRO A 111 -6.82 21.45 -9.25
C PRO A 111 -6.94 20.17 -10.06
N ASP A 112 -7.96 19.36 -9.78
CA ASP A 112 -8.37 18.28 -10.69
C ASP A 112 -8.69 18.98 -12.03
N GLY A 113 -7.73 18.95 -12.96
CA GLY A 113 -7.77 19.67 -14.24
C GLY A 113 -8.74 19.07 -15.23
#